data_AF-A0A7S4GFV9-F1
#
_entry.id   AF-A0A7S4GFV9-F1
#
_cell.length_a   1.000
_cell.length_b   1.000
_cell.length_c   1.000
_cell.angle_alpha   90.00
_cell.angle_beta   90.00
_cell.angle_gamma   90.00
#
_symmetry.space_group_name_H-M   'P 1'
#
loop_
_entity.id
_entity.type
_entity.pdbx_description
1 polymer ?
#
loop_
_entity_poly.entity_id
_entity_poly.type
_entity_poly.pdbx_seq_one_letter_code
_entity_poly.pdbx_strand_id
1 'polypeptide(L)'
;MPIKHAQVRYFYDIQAWRRELQTVDLVIGARIHGSLMGIYAGRPTLTIANDQRILEMVEQMMLPYNTIYDFENPSHFDLLEHVGKVGAKFDGERFDRNRARIAQAYVRMFDAIHVNVSANVHNIAAGCNKYNLGQHSCLWGLACTVEQPVKPHNKAQHGL
;
A
#
# COMPACT_ATOMS: atom_id res chain seq x y z
N MET A 1 -14.19 0.92 -30.94
CA MET A 1 -12.71 0.85 -31.12
C MET A 1 -12.25 -0.49 -30.61
N PRO A 2 -11.70 -1.40 -31.44
CA PRO A 2 -11.21 -2.68 -30.95
C PRO A 2 -9.94 -2.45 -30.13
N ILE A 3 -9.91 -3.02 -28.92
CA ILE A 3 -8.72 -3.00 -28.05
C ILE A 3 -7.64 -3.83 -28.75
N LYS A 4 -6.52 -3.21 -29.13
CA LYS A 4 -5.37 -3.94 -29.67
C LYS A 4 -4.68 -4.67 -28.51
N HIS A 5 -4.45 -5.98 -28.67
CA HIS A 5 -3.88 -6.85 -27.62
C HIS A 5 -2.55 -6.35 -27.02
N ALA A 6 -1.78 -5.52 -27.73
CA ALA A 6 -0.51 -4.96 -27.24
C ALA A 6 -0.66 -3.87 -26.16
N GLN A 7 -1.87 -3.33 -25.93
CA GLN A 7 -2.11 -2.23 -24.98
C GLN A 7 -2.73 -2.68 -23.66
N VAL A 8 -3.08 -3.96 -23.53
CA VAL A 8 -3.71 -4.51 -22.33
C VAL A 8 -2.87 -5.64 -21.78
N ARG A 9 -2.49 -5.52 -20.51
CA ARG A 9 -1.78 -6.54 -19.75
C ARG A 9 -2.71 -7.01 -18.64
N TYR A 10 -2.79 -8.33 -18.46
CA TYR A 10 -3.56 -8.94 -17.39
C TYR A 10 -2.67 -9.95 -16.66
N PHE A 11 -2.92 -10.13 -15.37
CA PHE A 11 -2.08 -10.92 -14.49
C PHE A 11 -2.95 -11.85 -13.64
N TYR A 12 -2.57 -13.13 -13.55
CA TYR A 12 -3.17 -14.08 -12.62
C TYR A 12 -2.46 -14.14 -11.27
N ASP A 13 -1.28 -13.51 -11.18
CA ASP A 13 -0.44 -13.47 -9.98
C ASP A 13 -0.18 -12.01 -9.57
N ILE A 14 -0.37 -11.73 -8.28
CA ILE A 14 -0.15 -10.40 -7.72
C ILE A 14 1.33 -9.99 -7.78
N GLN A 15 2.25 -10.94 -7.68
CA GLN A 15 3.68 -10.62 -7.75
C GLN A 15 4.11 -10.33 -9.19
N ALA A 16 3.55 -11.02 -10.18
CA ALA A 16 3.72 -10.70 -11.60
C ALA A 16 3.20 -9.29 -11.90
N TRP A 17 2.00 -8.95 -11.43
CA TRP A 17 1.47 -7.60 -11.57
C TRP A 17 2.39 -6.55 -10.92
N ARG A 18 2.86 -6.80 -9.70
CA ARG A 18 3.80 -5.92 -8.99
C ARG A 18 5.08 -5.69 -9.79
N ARG A 19 5.74 -6.76 -10.25
CA ARG A 19 6.99 -6.68 -11.02
C ARG A 19 6.82 -5.84 -12.27
N GLU A 20 5.68 -5.96 -12.94
CA GLU A 20 5.41 -5.16 -14.13
C GLU A 20 5.18 -3.69 -13.80
N LEU A 21 4.46 -3.38 -12.72
CA LEU A 21 4.29 -1.99 -12.27
C LEU A 21 5.63 -1.35 -11.85
N GLN A 22 6.61 -2.12 -11.39
CA GLN A 22 7.95 -1.59 -11.10
C GLN A 22 8.68 -1.08 -12.35
N THR A 23 8.22 -1.40 -13.56
CA THR A 23 8.82 -0.92 -14.81
C THR A 23 8.22 0.38 -15.35
N VAL A 24 7.12 0.89 -14.77
CA VAL A 24 6.44 2.12 -15.23
C VAL A 24 6.65 3.27 -14.27
N ASP A 25 6.81 4.51 -14.74
CA ASP A 25 7.17 5.63 -13.86
C ASP A 25 6.02 6.16 -12.98
N LEU A 26 4.78 5.91 -13.41
CA LEU A 26 3.57 6.43 -12.78
C LEU A 26 2.42 5.44 -12.97
N VAL A 27 1.59 5.28 -11.93
CA VAL A 27 0.34 4.51 -12.00
C VAL A 27 -0.84 5.47 -11.87
N ILE A 28 -1.71 5.48 -12.88
CA ILE A 28 -2.98 6.22 -12.84
C ILE A 28 -4.12 5.21 -12.85
N GLY A 29 -5.05 5.32 -11.91
CA GLY A 29 -6.16 4.38 -11.82
C GLY A 29 -7.45 5.03 -11.35
N ALA A 30 -8.58 4.59 -11.90
CA ALA A 30 -9.91 4.95 -11.42
C ALA A 30 -10.51 3.87 -10.49
N ARG A 31 -9.68 2.90 -10.07
CA ARG A 31 -10.10 1.75 -9.27
C ARG A 31 -9.07 1.49 -8.18
N ILE A 32 -9.55 1.22 -6.97
CA ILE A 32 -8.75 1.06 -5.77
C ILE A 32 -7.64 0.01 -5.89
N HIS A 33 -7.96 -1.18 -6.40
CA HIS A 33 -6.98 -2.26 -6.50
C HIS A 33 -5.77 -1.86 -7.36
N GLY A 34 -6.00 -1.17 -8.48
CA GLY A 34 -4.93 -0.68 -9.34
C GLY A 34 -4.05 0.35 -8.64
N SER A 35 -4.68 1.30 -7.94
CA SER A 35 -3.94 2.33 -7.19
C SER A 35 -3.15 1.74 -6.01
N LEU A 36 -3.76 0.88 -5.20
CA LEU A 36 -3.04 0.19 -4.13
C LEU A 36 -1.88 -0.66 -4.66
N MET A 37 -2.05 -1.29 -5.82
CA MET A 37 -0.97 -2.04 -6.45
C MET A 37 0.17 -1.15 -6.93
N GLY A 38 -0.11 0.07 -7.40
CA GLY A 38 0.92 1.07 -7.70
C GLY A 38 1.74 1.44 -6.47
N ILE A 39 1.07 1.71 -5.34
CA ILE A 39 1.75 1.99 -4.07
C ILE A 39 2.54 0.78 -3.58
N TYR A 40 1.97 -0.43 -3.65
CA TYR A 40 2.63 -1.67 -3.27
C TYR A 40 3.86 -1.99 -4.13
N ALA A 41 3.83 -1.60 -5.41
CA ALA A 41 4.98 -1.66 -6.31
C ALA A 41 6.03 -0.59 -6.02
N GLY A 42 5.75 0.37 -5.13
CA GLY A 42 6.66 1.48 -4.83
C GLY A 42 6.70 2.49 -5.98
N ARG A 43 5.56 2.77 -6.62
CA ARG A 43 5.47 3.76 -7.69
C ARG A 43 4.56 4.92 -7.32
N PRO A 44 4.90 6.16 -7.75
CA PRO A 44 3.98 7.28 -7.71
C PRO A 44 2.64 6.85 -8.29
N THR A 45 1.56 7.15 -7.56
CA THR A 45 0.22 6.69 -7.90
C THR A 45 -0.75 7.87 -7.80
N LEU A 46 -1.58 8.04 -8.82
CA LEU A 46 -2.71 8.98 -8.82
C LEU A 46 -4.01 8.19 -8.96
N THR A 47 -4.87 8.27 -7.94
CA THR A 47 -6.24 7.76 -8.06
C THR A 47 -7.17 8.85 -8.58
N ILE A 48 -7.99 8.52 -9.58
CA ILE A 48 -9.09 9.39 -10.03
C ILE A 48 -10.38 8.90 -9.38
N ALA A 49 -10.88 9.66 -8.40
CA ALA A 49 -12.16 9.43 -7.75
C ALA A 49 -13.29 9.93 -8.67
N ASN A 50 -13.76 9.01 -9.52
CA ASN A 50 -14.79 9.28 -10.52
C ASN A 50 -16.23 9.11 -10.01
N ASP A 51 -16.39 8.46 -8.86
CA ASP A 51 -17.67 8.26 -8.20
C ASP A 51 -17.48 8.37 -6.67
N GLN A 52 -18.60 8.52 -5.95
CA GLN A 52 -18.58 8.67 -4.49
C GLN A 52 -18.01 7.43 -3.78
N ARG A 53 -18.22 6.24 -4.33
CA ARG A 53 -17.70 4.99 -3.76
C ARG A 53 -16.17 4.97 -3.80
N ILE A 54 -15.55 5.41 -4.89
CA ILE A 54 -14.09 5.56 -4.95
C ILE A 54 -13.63 6.67 -4.01
N LEU A 55 -14.34 7.80 -3.97
CA LEU A 55 -14.01 8.93 -3.08
C LEU A 55 -13.95 8.50 -1.60
N GLU A 56 -15.01 7.87 -1.10
CA GLU A 56 -15.07 7.37 0.27
C GLU A 56 -13.94 6.37 0.54
N MET A 57 -13.67 5.47 -0.41
CA MET A 57 -12.59 4.50 -0.29
C MET A 57 -11.20 5.16 -0.23
N VAL A 58 -10.88 6.08 -1.14
CA VAL A 58 -9.56 6.75 -1.14
C VAL A 58 -9.35 7.59 0.11
N GLU A 59 -10.40 8.23 0.63
CA GLU A 59 -10.36 8.98 1.88
C GLU A 59 -10.14 8.05 3.08
N GLN A 60 -10.89 6.94 3.16
CA GLN A 60 -10.73 5.95 4.23
C GLN A 60 -9.36 5.28 4.24
N MET A 61 -8.78 5.02 3.07
CA MET A 61 -7.45 4.41 2.94
C MET A 61 -6.31 5.45 2.97
N MET A 62 -6.63 6.74 2.85
CA MET A 62 -5.69 7.85 2.75
C MET A 62 -4.77 7.74 1.53
N LEU A 63 -5.35 7.39 0.38
CA LEU A 63 -4.65 7.31 -0.90
C LEU A 63 -4.50 8.69 -1.56
N PRO A 64 -3.45 8.92 -2.38
CA PRO A 64 -3.34 10.11 -3.22
C PRO A 64 -4.41 10.12 -4.32
N TYR A 65 -5.27 11.14 -4.36
CA TYR A 65 -6.35 11.24 -5.35
C TYR A 65 -6.65 12.66 -5.84
N ASN A 66 -7.27 12.71 -7.02
CA ASN A 66 -8.08 13.82 -7.52
C ASN A 66 -9.50 13.32 -7.81
N THR A 67 -10.48 14.19 -7.68
CA THR A 67 -11.83 14.00 -8.18
C THR A 67 -11.93 14.42 -9.65
N ILE A 68 -13.03 14.08 -10.31
CA ILE A 68 -13.31 14.57 -11.68
C ILE A 68 -13.45 16.09 -11.76
N TYR A 69 -13.73 16.76 -10.64
CA TYR A 69 -13.90 18.21 -10.57
C TYR A 69 -12.57 18.96 -10.44
N ASP A 70 -11.48 18.26 -10.09
CA ASP A 70 -10.14 18.86 -10.00
C ASP A 70 -9.49 19.08 -11.39
N PHE A 71 -10.16 18.66 -12.47
CA PHE A 71 -9.71 18.85 -13.84
C PHE A 71 -10.47 20.03 -14.47
N GLU A 72 -9.98 21.25 -14.20
CA GLU A 72 -10.64 22.51 -14.55
C GLU A 72 -10.76 22.74 -16.07
N ASN A 73 -9.83 22.21 -16.88
CA ASN A 73 -9.84 22.37 -18.33
C ASN A 73 -9.43 21.08 -19.06
N PRO A 74 -10.37 20.29 -19.59
CA PRO A 74 -10.06 19.07 -20.33
C PRO A 74 -9.18 19.31 -21.56
N SER A 75 -9.19 20.53 -22.11
CA SER A 75 -8.38 20.91 -23.28
C SER A 75 -6.93 21.25 -22.93
N HIS A 76 -6.62 21.47 -21.65
CA HIS A 76 -5.27 21.74 -21.14
C HIS A 76 -5.03 20.88 -19.90
N PHE A 77 -4.73 19.61 -20.12
CA PHE A 77 -4.41 18.66 -19.06
C PHE A 77 -2.90 18.52 -18.90
N ASP A 78 -2.34 19.01 -17.79
CA ASP A 78 -0.96 18.75 -17.38
C ASP A 78 -0.92 17.65 -16.31
N LEU A 79 -0.48 16.46 -16.74
CA LEU A 79 -0.38 15.31 -15.86
C LEU A 79 0.59 15.53 -14.69
N LEU A 80 1.75 16.14 -14.95
CA LEU A 80 2.79 16.31 -13.94
C LEU A 80 2.37 17.33 -12.90
N GLU A 81 1.65 18.37 -13.32
CA GLU A 81 1.04 19.33 -12.40
C GLU A 81 0.08 18.64 -11.43
N HIS A 82 -0.86 17.82 -11.94
CA HIS A 82 -1.81 17.12 -11.10
C HIS A 82 -1.14 16.09 -10.17
N VAL A 83 -0.18 15.32 -10.68
CA VAL A 83 0.60 14.38 -9.87
C VAL A 83 1.40 15.11 -8.79
N GLY A 84 2.01 16.25 -9.12
CA GLY A 84 2.74 17.09 -8.18
C GLY A 84 1.84 17.67 -7.09
N LYS A 85 0.67 18.21 -7.45
CA LYS A 85 -0.34 18.72 -6.50
C LYS A 85 -0.82 17.64 -5.53
N VAL A 86 -1.08 16.44 -6.03
CA VAL A 86 -1.52 15.31 -5.20
C VAL A 86 -0.39 14.79 -4.33
N GLY A 87 0.82 14.66 -4.88
CA GLY A 87 2.02 14.27 -4.15
C GLY A 87 2.33 15.23 -2.99
N ALA A 88 2.18 16.54 -3.19
CA ALA A 88 2.36 17.54 -2.15
C ALA A 88 1.34 17.44 -1.00
N LYS A 89 0.14 16.90 -1.26
CA LYS A 89 -0.91 16.68 -0.25
C LYS A 89 -0.80 15.31 0.44
N PHE A 90 -0.04 14.38 -0.12
CA PHE A 90 0.03 13.01 0.38
C PHE A 90 0.91 12.92 1.63
N ASP A 91 0.31 12.52 2.74
CA ASP A 91 1.00 12.26 4.01
C ASP A 91 1.24 10.74 4.16
N GLY A 92 2.45 10.32 3.83
CA GLY A 92 2.86 8.91 3.87
C GLY A 92 2.86 8.32 5.29
N GLU A 93 3.18 9.12 6.31
CA GLU A 93 3.15 8.63 7.68
C GLU A 93 1.71 8.43 8.16
N ARG A 94 0.81 9.36 7.82
CA ARG A 94 -0.62 9.25 8.13
C ARG A 94 -1.22 8.04 7.42
N PHE A 95 -0.84 7.79 6.18
CA PHE A 95 -1.19 6.58 5.44
C PHE A 95 -0.75 5.31 6.19
N ASP A 96 0.51 5.23 6.62
CA ASP A 96 1.02 4.07 7.34
C ASP A 96 0.39 3.88 8.72
N ARG A 97 0.16 4.97 9.47
CA ARG A 97 -0.59 4.93 10.75
C ARG A 97 -2.00 4.39 10.55
N ASN A 98 -2.69 4.83 9.49
CA ASN A 98 -4.03 4.36 9.17
C ASN A 98 -4.04 2.87 8.80
N ARG A 99 -3.06 2.40 8.03
CA ARG A 99 -2.89 0.98 7.72
C ARG A 99 -2.67 0.14 8.97
N ALA A 100 -1.82 0.61 9.89
CA ALA A 100 -1.60 -0.07 11.16
C ALA A 100 -2.87 -0.14 12.01
N ARG A 101 -3.62 0.95 12.11
CA ARG A 101 -4.93 1.00 12.79
C ARG A 101 -5.94 0.01 12.21
N ILE A 102 -6.04 -0.06 10.88
CA ILE A 102 -6.93 -1.00 10.19
C ILE A 102 -6.48 -2.45 10.46
N ALA A 103 -5.19 -2.74 10.35
CA ALA A 103 -4.64 -4.07 10.64
C ALA A 103 -4.91 -4.50 12.08
N GLN A 104 -4.81 -3.60 13.06
CA GLN A 104 -5.18 -3.90 14.45
C GLN A 104 -6.65 -4.26 14.60
N ALA A 105 -7.55 -3.60 13.88
CA ALA A 105 -8.98 -3.94 13.90
C ALA A 105 -9.21 -5.36 13.34
N TYR A 106 -8.54 -5.71 12.25
CA TYR A 106 -8.59 -7.08 11.71
C TYR A 106 -8.04 -8.11 12.68
N VAL A 107 -6.87 -7.89 13.27
CA VAL A 107 -6.28 -8.79 14.28
C VAL A 107 -7.29 -9.03 15.41
N ARG A 108 -7.83 -7.96 16.02
CA ARG A 108 -8.83 -8.11 17.09
C ARG A 108 -10.08 -8.89 16.66
N MET A 109 -10.59 -8.64 15.45
CA MET A 109 -11.79 -9.30 14.95
C MET A 109 -11.56 -10.78 14.68
N PHE A 110 -10.44 -11.13 14.04
CA PHE A 110 -10.11 -12.52 13.73
C PHE A 110 -9.71 -13.32 14.97
N ASP A 111 -9.00 -12.69 15.92
CA ASP A 111 -8.69 -13.30 17.22
C ASP A 111 -9.97 -13.66 17.99
N ALA A 112 -10.99 -12.79 17.95
CA ALA A 112 -12.28 -13.02 18.61
C ALA A 112 -13.05 -14.23 18.05
N ILE A 113 -12.79 -14.62 16.81
CA ILE A 113 -13.36 -15.83 16.19
C ILE A 113 -12.35 -16.98 16.09
N HIS A 114 -11.22 -16.89 16.79
CA HIS A 114 -10.15 -17.89 16.84
C HIS A 114 -9.56 -18.24 15.47
N VAL A 115 -9.54 -17.28 14.54
CA VAL A 115 -8.90 -17.43 13.23
C VAL A 115 -7.54 -16.77 13.24
N ASN A 116 -6.50 -17.55 12.96
CA ASN A 116 -5.13 -17.03 12.95
C ASN A 116 -4.88 -16.10 11.74
N VAL A 117 -4.31 -14.93 11.99
CA VAL A 117 -3.93 -13.98 10.94
C VAL A 117 -2.44 -14.13 10.62
N SER A 118 -2.05 -13.88 9.37
CA SER A 118 -0.63 -13.97 8.98
C SER A 118 0.26 -13.01 9.77
N ALA A 119 1.52 -13.42 10.00
CA ALA A 119 2.52 -12.60 10.69
C ALA A 119 2.71 -11.20 10.08
N ASN A 120 2.54 -11.06 8.76
CA ASN A 120 2.64 -9.76 8.08
C ASN A 120 1.58 -8.76 8.56
N VAL A 121 0.36 -9.21 8.83
CA VAL A 121 -0.71 -8.34 9.34
C VAL A 121 -0.42 -7.95 10.78
N HIS A 122 0.09 -8.87 11.61
CA HIS A 122 0.56 -8.54 12.96
C HIS A 122 1.70 -7.51 12.93
N ASN A 123 2.64 -7.62 11.99
CA ASN A 123 3.73 -6.65 11.83
C ASN A 123 3.21 -5.25 11.43
N ILE A 124 2.24 -5.19 10.51
CA ILE A 124 1.60 -3.91 10.14
C ILE A 124 0.84 -3.34 11.34
N ALA A 125 0.10 -4.17 12.08
CA ALA A 125 -0.64 -3.75 13.26
C ALA A 125 0.29 -3.20 14.36
N ALA A 126 1.48 -3.79 14.53
CA ALA A 126 2.50 -3.33 15.46
C ALA A 126 3.19 -2.03 15.01
N GLY A 127 3.17 -1.71 13.70
CA GLY A 127 3.76 -0.50 13.14
C GLY A 127 3.25 0.80 13.76
N CYS A 128 2.01 0.81 14.29
CA CYS A 128 1.46 1.96 15.02
C CYS A 128 2.31 2.34 16.25
N ASN A 129 2.90 1.34 16.93
CA ASN A 129 3.68 1.56 18.16
C ASN A 129 5.07 2.17 17.91
N LYS A 130 5.63 2.03 16.70
CA LYS A 130 6.94 2.60 16.36
C LYS A 130 6.89 4.13 16.26
N TYR A 131 5.78 4.68 15.79
CA TYR A 131 5.60 6.13 15.63
C TYR A 131 5.30 6.85 16.96
N ASN A 132 4.85 6.14 18.01
CA ASN A 132 4.64 6.70 19.35
C ASN A 132 5.94 6.82 20.18
N LEU A 133 7.06 6.27 19.69
CA LEU A 133 8.35 6.26 20.40
C LEU A 133 9.38 7.24 19.84
N GLY A 134 8.97 8.21 19.00
CA GLY A 134 9.86 9.29 18.54
C GLY A 134 11.06 8.83 17.69
N GLN A 135 10.99 7.66 17.06
CA GLN A 135 12.05 7.21 16.16
C GLN A 135 11.69 7.55 14.70
N HIS A 136 12.26 8.67 14.26
CA HIS A 136 12.29 9.10 12.88
C HIS A 136 13.15 8.15 12.04
N SER A 137 12.53 7.35 11.17
CA SER A 137 13.19 6.90 9.94
C SER A 137 12.12 6.63 8.90
N CYS A 138 11.86 7.64 8.07
CA CYS A 138 10.98 7.54 6.94
C CYS A 138 11.66 6.73 5.82
N LEU A 139 10.87 5.78 5.30
CA LEU A 139 10.77 5.25 3.94
C LEU A 139 11.85 5.68 2.93
N TRP A 140 12.37 4.67 2.21
CA TRP A 140 13.27 4.70 1.04
C TRP A 140 14.78 4.56 1.30
N GLY A 141 15.23 3.32 1.53
CA GLY A 141 16.63 2.93 1.31
C GLY A 141 17.16 1.84 2.24
N LEU A 142 17.41 0.65 1.65
CA LEU A 142 18.28 -0.43 2.13
C LEU A 142 18.00 -1.12 3.49
N ALA A 143 17.92 -2.45 3.40
CA ALA A 143 18.15 -3.45 4.44
C ALA A 143 17.29 -3.39 5.71
N CYS A 144 16.14 -4.09 5.66
CA CYS A 144 15.56 -4.72 6.85
C CYS A 144 15.63 -6.23 6.67
N THR A 145 16.84 -6.80 6.71
CA THR A 145 17.00 -8.21 7.06
C THR A 145 16.67 -8.32 8.54
N VAL A 146 15.45 -8.75 8.85
CA VAL A 146 15.15 -9.27 10.19
C VAL A 146 15.82 -10.64 10.24
N GLU A 147 17.06 -10.69 10.73
CA GLU A 147 17.59 -11.95 11.27
C GLU A 147 16.63 -12.41 12.37
N GLN A 148 15.96 -13.53 12.11
CA GLN A 148 15.12 -14.20 13.10
C GLN A 148 16.05 -14.69 14.22
N PRO A 149 15.79 -14.40 15.51
CA PRO A 149 16.56 -15.01 16.58
C PRO A 149 16.25 -16.51 16.61
N VAL A 150 17.24 -17.32 16.25
CA VAL A 150 17.20 -18.78 16.42
C VAL A 150 17.03 -19.07 17.91
N LYS A 151 15.93 -19.74 18.27
CA LYS A 151 15.72 -20.22 19.64
C LYS A 151 16.84 -21.20 20.02
N PRO A 152 17.47 -21.10 21.21
CA PRO A 152 18.45 -22.09 21.64
C PRO A 152 17.76 -23.44 21.86
N HIS A 153 18.20 -24.46 21.13
CA HIS A 153 17.82 -25.85 21.39
C HIS A 153 18.34 -26.26 22.77
N ASN A 154 17.42 -26.51 23.69
CA ASN A 154 17.73 -27.00 25.02
C ASN A 154 18.25 -28.45 24.92
N LYS A 155 19.44 -28.69 25.48
CA LYS A 155 20.03 -30.03 25.61
C LYS A 155 19.26 -30.81 26.69
N ALA A 156 18.66 -31.94 26.32
CA ALA A 156 18.35 -33.05 27.22
C ALA A 156 19.12 -34.25 26.69
N GLN A 157 20.31 -34.55 27.24
CA GLN A 157 20.49 -35.55 28.30
C GLN A 157 19.96 -36.95 27.91
N HIS A 158 20.78 -37.69 27.17
CA HIS A 158 20.77 -39.15 27.24
C HIS A 158 22.12 -39.59 27.81
N GLY A 159 22.07 -40.08 29.05
CA GLY A 159 23.16 -40.76 29.71
C GLY A 159 22.58 -42.01 30.38
N LEU A 160 23.06 -43.16 29.87
CA LEU A 160 23.01 -44.52 30.41
C LEU A 160 21.65 -45.23 30.48
#